data_AF-A0A368TDB6-F1
#
_entry.id   AF-A0A368TDB6-F1
#
_cell.length_a   1.000
_cell.length_b   1.000
_cell.length_c   1.000
_cell.angle_alpha   90.00
_cell.angle_beta   90.00
_cell.angle_gamma   90.00
#
_symmetry.space_group_name_H-M   'P 1'
#
loop_
_entity.id
_entity.type
_entity.pdbx_description
1 polymer ?
#
loop_
_entity_poly.entity_id
_entity_poly.type
_entity_poly.pdbx_seq_one_letter_code
_entity_poly.pdbx_strand_id
1 'polypeptide(L)'
;MCEEGIKKVTSSVFKYILPDTWSEERKENDPITAERVVDAIKDGKDVEIINAVIEGPLILKSINAEGVVTIQRTKIRGPIDWSYVTFKRVLNLENSIFEPDVTVTTVTVEKDLFLDGATFCEKAKFSDITVMGVFYSRSTTFKKEVTFEDGIFKKKD
;
A
#
# COMPACT_ATOMS: atom_id res chain seq x y z
N MET A 1 29.96 10.24 0.25
CA MET A 1 29.20 10.06 1.51
C MET A 1 28.07 9.11 1.21
N CYS A 2 27.84 8.08 2.04
CA CYS A 2 26.69 7.21 1.85
C CYS A 2 25.43 7.99 2.24
N GLU A 3 24.49 8.19 1.32
CA GLU A 3 23.19 8.76 1.67
C GLU A 3 22.45 7.80 2.60
N GLU A 4 21.92 8.34 3.70
CA GLU A 4 21.09 7.61 4.67
C GLU A 4 19.61 7.78 4.32
N GLY A 5 18.80 6.74 4.56
CA GLY A 5 17.35 6.80 4.39
C GLY A 5 16.67 7.63 5.49
N ILE A 6 15.48 8.15 5.19
CA ILE A 6 14.65 8.87 6.17
C ILE A 6 13.79 7.85 6.90
N LYS A 7 14.18 7.55 8.15
CA LYS A 7 13.41 6.71 9.08
C LYS A 7 12.93 7.58 10.23
N LYS A 8 11.67 8.02 10.19
CA LYS A 8 11.12 8.98 11.15
C LYS A 8 9.78 8.51 11.68
N VAL A 9 9.63 8.50 13.00
CA VAL A 9 8.34 8.23 13.65
C VAL A 9 8.05 9.37 14.61
N THR A 10 6.90 10.00 14.45
CA THR A 10 6.34 11.01 15.38
C THR A 10 4.97 10.56 15.86
N SER A 11 4.33 11.39 16.68
CA SER A 11 2.94 11.16 17.10
C SER A 11 1.95 11.11 15.93
N SER A 12 2.25 11.76 14.81
CA SER A 12 1.34 11.89 13.67
C SER A 12 1.85 11.27 12.36
N VAL A 13 3.14 10.94 12.25
CA VAL A 13 3.73 10.51 10.98
C VAL A 13 4.67 9.32 11.18
N PHE A 14 4.62 8.39 10.25
CA PHE A 14 5.54 7.27 10.11
C PHE A 14 6.18 7.29 8.71
N LYS A 15 7.48 7.55 8.63
CA LYS A 15 8.25 7.58 7.38
C LYS A 15 9.31 6.49 7.33
N TYR A 16 9.36 5.78 6.22
CA TYR A 16 10.42 4.86 5.86
C TYR A 16 10.77 5.02 4.37
N ILE A 17 11.74 5.90 4.09
CA ILE A 17 12.10 6.29 2.73
C ILE A 17 13.56 5.93 2.50
N LEU A 18 13.84 5.03 1.55
CA LEU A 18 15.21 4.68 1.20
C LEU A 18 15.67 5.49 -0.04
N PRO A 19 16.96 5.86 -0.14
CA PRO A 19 17.47 6.64 -1.25
C PRO A 19 17.40 5.90 -2.59
N ASP A 20 17.10 6.62 -3.65
CA ASP A 20 17.07 6.09 -5.03
C ASP A 20 18.43 5.58 -5.50
N THR A 21 19.51 6.08 -4.88
CA THR A 21 20.90 5.68 -5.12
C THR A 21 21.24 4.30 -4.54
N TRP A 22 20.39 3.73 -3.68
CA TRP A 22 20.62 2.39 -3.14
C TRP A 22 20.28 1.32 -4.18
N SER A 23 21.11 0.28 -4.28
CA SER A 23 20.81 -0.91 -5.07
C SER A 23 19.63 -1.68 -4.48
N GLU A 24 18.94 -2.47 -5.31
CA GLU A 24 17.86 -3.35 -4.86
C GLU A 24 18.34 -4.32 -3.78
N GLU A 25 19.50 -4.96 -3.96
CA GLU A 25 20.10 -5.85 -2.96
C GLU A 25 20.28 -5.14 -1.60
N ARG A 26 20.69 -3.88 -1.61
CA ARG A 26 20.85 -3.12 -0.36
C ARG A 26 19.50 -2.84 0.31
N LYS A 27 18.46 -2.51 -0.47
CA LYS A 27 17.10 -2.29 0.06
C LYS A 27 16.52 -3.58 0.62
N GLU A 28 16.76 -4.70 -0.04
CA GLU A 28 16.32 -6.03 0.41
C GLU A 28 16.99 -6.48 1.72
N ASN A 29 18.19 -5.98 2.02
CA ASN A 29 18.88 -6.20 3.28
C ASN A 29 18.49 -5.21 4.40
N ASP A 30 17.61 -4.24 4.12
CA ASP A 30 17.10 -3.28 5.10
C ASP A 30 15.56 -3.16 5.05
N PRO A 31 14.83 -4.28 5.24
CA PRO A 31 13.38 -4.26 5.18
C PRO A 31 12.78 -3.57 6.41
N ILE A 32 11.58 -3.00 6.20
CA ILE A 32 10.67 -2.63 7.28
C ILE A 32 9.69 -3.77 7.52
N THR A 33 9.40 -4.11 8.78
CA THR A 33 8.40 -5.12 9.09
C THR A 33 6.98 -4.59 8.85
N ALA A 34 6.13 -5.42 8.24
CA ALA A 34 4.72 -5.10 8.01
C ALA A 34 3.98 -4.78 9.32
N GLU A 35 4.34 -5.42 10.43
CA GLU A 35 3.81 -5.13 11.77
C GLU A 35 3.93 -3.64 12.13
N ARG A 36 5.10 -3.03 11.92
CA ARG A 36 5.30 -1.61 12.21
C ARG A 36 4.44 -0.71 11.33
N VAL A 37 4.20 -1.12 10.09
CA VAL A 37 3.32 -0.41 9.16
C VAL A 37 1.88 -0.52 9.63
N VAL A 38 1.43 -1.72 10.01
CA VAL A 38 0.09 -1.97 10.54
C VAL A 38 -0.18 -1.15 11.79
N ASP A 39 0.75 -1.14 12.75
CA ASP A 39 0.63 -0.37 13.99
C ASP A 39 0.53 1.13 13.71
N ALA A 40 1.35 1.64 12.79
CA ALA A 40 1.29 3.06 12.41
C ALA A 40 -0.06 3.44 11.81
N ILE A 41 -0.64 2.59 10.94
CA ILE A 41 -1.95 2.81 10.35
C ILE A 41 -3.05 2.77 11.42
N LYS A 42 -2.99 1.79 12.34
CA LYS A 42 -3.95 1.65 13.45
C LYS A 42 -3.89 2.82 14.44
N ASP A 43 -2.70 3.38 14.66
CA ASP A 43 -2.50 4.57 15.47
C ASP A 43 -3.02 5.86 14.79
N GLY A 44 -3.53 5.77 13.56
CA GLY A 44 -4.06 6.90 12.80
C GLY A 44 -2.97 7.83 12.26
N LYS A 45 -1.72 7.36 12.16
CA LYS A 45 -0.60 8.16 11.62
C LYS A 45 -0.68 8.24 10.10
N ASP A 46 -0.18 9.34 9.54
CA ASP A 46 0.17 9.38 8.12
C ASP A 46 1.38 8.47 7.88
N VAL A 47 1.26 7.55 6.92
CA VAL A 47 2.29 6.56 6.58
C VAL A 47 2.90 6.90 5.22
N GLU A 48 4.22 7.04 5.17
CA GLU A 48 4.98 7.31 3.95
C GLU A 48 6.15 6.33 3.82
N ILE A 49 5.96 5.30 2.99
CA ILE A 49 6.95 4.28 2.69
C ILE A 49 7.30 4.38 1.22
N ILE A 50 8.57 4.67 0.94
CA ILE A 50 9.01 4.96 -0.43
C ILE A 50 10.31 4.22 -0.72
N ASN A 51 10.36 3.56 -1.88
CA ASN A 51 11.56 2.91 -2.39
C ASN A 51 12.11 1.84 -1.44
N ALA A 52 11.23 1.11 -0.76
CA ALA A 52 11.56 0.22 0.34
C ALA A 52 11.16 -1.24 0.08
N VAL A 53 11.43 -2.10 1.07
CA VAL A 53 10.92 -3.47 1.14
C VAL A 53 10.13 -3.62 2.43
N ILE A 54 8.86 -4.01 2.33
CA ILE A 54 8.01 -4.37 3.47
C ILE A 54 8.03 -5.89 3.59
N GLU A 55 8.45 -6.41 4.75
CA GLU A 55 8.56 -7.85 5.02
C GLU A 55 7.47 -8.32 5.98
N GLY A 56 6.85 -9.45 5.67
CA GLY A 56 5.83 -10.07 6.52
C GLY A 56 4.39 -9.63 6.19
N PRO A 57 3.39 -10.21 6.88
CA PRO A 57 1.98 -10.06 6.55
C PRO A 57 1.47 -8.64 6.83
N LEU A 58 0.98 -7.96 5.80
CA LEU A 58 0.42 -6.60 5.89
C LEU A 58 -1.10 -6.66 6.00
N ILE A 59 -1.56 -7.10 7.18
CA ILE A 59 -2.97 -7.40 7.45
C ILE A 59 -3.63 -6.24 8.22
N LEU A 60 -4.67 -5.68 7.63
CA LEU A 60 -5.54 -4.66 8.21
C LEU A 60 -6.96 -5.22 8.16
N LYS A 61 -7.58 -5.52 9.30
CA LYS A 61 -8.94 -6.07 9.33
C LYS A 61 -9.86 -5.21 10.17
N SER A 62 -10.99 -4.82 9.58
CA SER A 62 -12.07 -4.13 10.30
C SER A 62 -11.61 -2.86 11.04
N ILE A 63 -10.76 -2.05 10.37
CA ILE A 63 -10.28 -0.78 10.92
C ILE A 63 -10.67 0.42 10.05
N ASN A 64 -10.69 1.59 10.66
CA ASN A 64 -10.68 2.87 9.96
C ASN A 64 -9.25 3.43 9.97
N ALA A 65 -8.63 3.49 8.80
CA ALA A 65 -7.34 4.14 8.62
C ALA A 65 -7.57 5.65 8.45
N GLU A 66 -7.29 6.41 9.50
CA GLU A 66 -7.52 7.86 9.56
C GLU A 66 -6.49 8.69 8.78
N GLY A 67 -5.23 8.22 8.77
CA GLY A 67 -4.11 8.87 8.10
C GLY A 67 -4.07 8.61 6.59
N VAL A 68 -3.26 9.41 5.89
CA VAL A 68 -2.86 9.13 4.50
C VAL A 68 -1.93 7.91 4.48
N VAL A 69 -2.14 6.99 3.55
CA VAL A 69 -1.27 5.83 3.37
C VAL A 69 -0.61 5.90 1.99
N THR A 70 0.69 6.18 1.98
CA THR A 70 1.54 6.23 0.79
C THR A 70 2.59 5.12 0.87
N ILE A 71 2.49 4.13 -0.02
CA ILE A 71 3.44 3.03 -0.18
C ILE A 71 3.84 2.96 -1.65
N GLN A 72 4.90 3.68 -2.02
CA GLN A 72 5.32 3.85 -3.42
C GLN A 72 6.65 3.19 -3.72
N ARG A 73 6.83 2.70 -4.95
CA ARG A 73 8.09 2.10 -5.41
C ARG A 73 8.60 1.03 -4.43
N THR A 74 7.68 0.33 -3.77
CA THR A 74 7.99 -0.53 -2.63
C THR A 74 7.64 -1.96 -2.98
N LYS A 75 8.49 -2.89 -2.58
CA LYS A 75 8.23 -4.34 -2.70
C LYS A 75 7.59 -4.84 -1.40
N ILE A 76 6.43 -5.48 -1.49
CA ILE A 76 5.74 -6.08 -0.35
C ILE A 76 5.90 -7.59 -0.40
N ARG A 77 6.56 -8.15 0.62
CA ARG A 77 6.95 -9.54 0.80
C ARG A 77 6.15 -10.20 1.92
N GLY A 78 4.84 -10.16 1.77
CA GLY A 78 3.93 -10.89 2.65
C GLY A 78 2.50 -10.77 2.16
N PRO A 79 1.61 -11.69 2.60
CA PRO A 79 0.22 -11.67 2.19
C PRO A 79 -0.44 -10.36 2.64
N ILE A 80 -1.32 -9.83 1.79
CA ILE A 80 -2.12 -8.65 2.10
C ILE A 80 -3.57 -9.08 2.26
N ASP A 81 -4.15 -8.68 3.39
CA ASP A 81 -5.57 -8.82 3.64
C ASP A 81 -6.06 -7.53 4.29
N TRP A 82 -6.79 -6.74 3.49
CA TRP A 82 -7.38 -5.47 3.90
C TRP A 82 -8.89 -5.57 4.06
N SER A 83 -9.42 -6.76 4.34
CA SER A 83 -10.87 -6.97 4.40
C SER A 83 -11.53 -6.07 5.45
N TYR A 84 -12.64 -5.44 5.06
CA TYR A 84 -13.44 -4.53 5.92
C TYR A 84 -12.71 -3.26 6.36
N VAL A 85 -11.68 -2.82 5.64
CA VAL A 85 -10.97 -1.58 5.94
C VAL A 85 -11.64 -0.38 5.29
N THR A 86 -11.74 0.72 6.02
CA THR A 86 -12.05 2.04 5.46
C THR A 86 -10.83 2.94 5.52
N PHE A 87 -10.28 3.32 4.38
CA PHE A 87 -9.29 4.39 4.27
C PHE A 87 -10.02 5.73 4.16
N LYS A 88 -9.92 6.56 5.20
CA LYS A 88 -10.59 7.88 5.26
C LYS A 88 -9.96 8.92 4.34
N ARG A 89 -8.75 8.64 3.87
CA ARG A 89 -7.93 9.53 3.04
C ARG A 89 -7.39 8.80 1.81
N VAL A 90 -6.44 9.43 1.13
CA VAL A 90 -5.78 8.91 -0.06
C VAL A 90 -5.02 7.63 0.29
N LEU A 91 -5.15 6.62 -0.58
CA LEU A 91 -4.36 5.41 -0.60
C LEU A 91 -3.51 5.40 -1.88
N ASN A 92 -2.20 5.63 -1.76
CA ASN A 92 -1.28 5.65 -2.88
C ASN A 92 -0.35 4.45 -2.85
N LEU A 93 -0.43 3.60 -3.86
CA LEU A 93 0.34 2.37 -4.02
C LEU A 93 1.15 2.34 -5.33
N GLU A 94 1.45 3.51 -5.89
CA GLU A 94 2.05 3.64 -7.22
C GLU A 94 3.43 2.99 -7.31
N ASN A 95 3.68 2.34 -8.46
CA ASN A 95 4.94 1.67 -8.79
C ASN A 95 5.39 0.61 -7.76
N SER A 96 4.48 0.12 -6.92
CA SER A 96 4.79 -0.91 -5.92
C SER A 96 4.58 -2.32 -6.47
N ILE A 97 5.32 -3.28 -5.92
CA ILE A 97 5.30 -4.69 -6.31
C ILE A 97 4.73 -5.51 -5.16
N PHE A 98 3.63 -6.20 -5.41
CA PHE A 98 2.99 -7.13 -4.49
C PHE A 98 3.42 -8.55 -4.88
N GLU A 99 4.37 -9.12 -4.13
CA GLU A 99 4.89 -10.45 -4.46
C GLU A 99 3.87 -11.56 -4.17
N PRO A 100 3.15 -11.56 -3.02
CA PRO A 100 2.16 -12.60 -2.70
C PRO A 100 0.73 -12.22 -3.08
N ASP A 101 -0.21 -13.09 -2.69
CA ASP A 101 -1.65 -12.87 -2.87
C ASP A 101 -2.13 -11.58 -2.17
N VAL A 102 -3.05 -10.88 -2.83
CA VAL A 102 -3.68 -9.66 -2.33
C VAL A 102 -5.18 -9.85 -2.22
N THR A 103 -5.73 -9.64 -1.02
CA THR A 103 -7.17 -9.66 -0.75
C THR A 103 -7.67 -8.29 -0.30
N VAL A 104 -8.55 -7.70 -1.09
CA VAL A 104 -9.25 -6.44 -0.83
C VAL A 104 -10.75 -6.72 -0.94
N THR A 105 -11.39 -7.01 0.20
CA THR A 105 -12.82 -7.37 0.26
C THR A 105 -13.59 -6.40 1.15
N THR A 106 -14.69 -5.83 0.66
CA THR A 106 -15.50 -4.85 1.40
C THR A 106 -14.63 -3.68 1.90
N VAL A 107 -13.91 -3.05 0.97
CA VAL A 107 -12.98 -1.94 1.28
C VAL A 107 -13.53 -0.63 0.76
N THR A 108 -13.50 0.40 1.60
CA THR A 108 -13.84 1.77 1.18
C THR A 108 -12.61 2.65 1.19
N VAL A 109 -12.37 3.37 0.09
CA VAL A 109 -11.42 4.49 0.01
C VAL A 109 -12.23 5.76 -0.18
N GLU A 110 -12.32 6.59 0.87
CA GLU A 110 -13.16 7.79 0.88
C GLU A 110 -12.60 8.95 0.02
N LYS A 111 -11.33 8.84 -0.38
CA LYS A 111 -10.67 9.76 -1.32
C LYS A 111 -10.17 8.99 -2.54
N ASP A 112 -8.93 9.26 -2.95
CA ASP A 112 -8.36 8.72 -4.18
C ASP A 112 -7.59 7.41 -3.91
N LEU A 113 -7.65 6.49 -4.87
CA LEU A 113 -6.85 5.26 -4.92
C LEU A 113 -5.94 5.29 -6.15
N PHE A 114 -4.63 5.24 -5.92
CA PHE A 114 -3.63 5.23 -6.98
C PHE A 114 -2.89 3.90 -7.02
N LEU A 115 -3.00 3.19 -8.15
CA LEU A 115 -2.31 1.95 -8.47
C LEU A 115 -1.42 2.08 -9.73
N ASP A 116 -1.15 3.31 -10.19
CA ASP A 116 -0.39 3.53 -11.42
C ASP A 116 0.97 2.83 -11.36
N GLY A 117 1.27 1.99 -12.36
CA GLY A 117 2.51 1.19 -12.43
C GLY A 117 2.62 0.06 -11.40
N ALA A 118 1.62 -0.18 -10.56
CA ALA A 118 1.66 -1.27 -9.58
C ALA A 118 1.68 -2.64 -10.26
N THR A 119 2.38 -3.62 -9.66
CA THR A 119 2.47 -4.99 -10.18
C THR A 119 2.05 -6.00 -9.13
N PHE A 120 1.10 -6.87 -9.47
CA PHE A 120 0.65 -8.00 -8.67
C PHE A 120 1.21 -9.28 -9.26
N CYS A 121 2.09 -9.96 -8.52
CA CYS A 121 2.80 -11.14 -9.00
C CYS A 121 1.99 -12.44 -8.83
N GLU A 122 1.13 -12.49 -7.82
CA GLU A 122 0.26 -13.62 -7.51
C GLU A 122 -1.22 -13.23 -7.67
N LYS A 123 -2.15 -13.97 -7.05
CA LYS A 123 -3.59 -13.71 -7.23
C LYS A 123 -3.98 -12.39 -6.56
N ALA A 124 -4.83 -11.63 -7.22
CA ALA A 124 -5.36 -10.39 -6.67
C ALA A 124 -6.89 -10.38 -6.70
N LYS A 125 -7.52 -10.23 -5.53
CA LYS A 125 -8.98 -10.14 -5.38
C LYS A 125 -9.38 -8.75 -4.93
N PHE A 126 -10.22 -8.09 -5.72
CA PHE A 126 -10.89 -6.83 -5.41
C PHE A 126 -12.40 -7.07 -5.46
N SER A 127 -13.01 -7.31 -4.31
CA SER A 127 -14.43 -7.61 -4.18
C SER A 127 -15.10 -6.57 -3.29
N ASP A 128 -16.21 -5.98 -3.73
CA ASP A 128 -16.94 -4.95 -2.97
C ASP A 128 -16.00 -3.79 -2.54
N ILE A 129 -15.17 -3.33 -3.48
CA ILE A 129 -14.33 -2.16 -3.29
C ILE A 129 -15.08 -0.90 -3.71
N THR A 130 -15.16 0.10 -2.85
CA THR A 130 -15.72 1.41 -3.17
C THR A 130 -14.63 2.47 -3.12
N VAL A 131 -14.40 3.17 -4.24
CA VAL A 131 -13.54 4.36 -4.31
C VAL A 131 -14.43 5.58 -4.56
N MET A 132 -14.46 6.48 -3.59
CA MET A 132 -15.31 7.68 -3.61
C MET A 132 -14.70 8.83 -4.40
N GLY A 133 -13.38 8.89 -4.49
CA GLY A 133 -12.64 9.84 -5.31
C GLY A 133 -12.18 9.23 -6.63
N VAL A 134 -11.00 9.64 -7.07
CA VAL A 134 -10.38 9.18 -8.31
C VAL A 134 -9.77 7.79 -8.11
N PHE A 135 -9.99 6.91 -9.08
CA PHE A 135 -9.25 5.66 -9.20
C PHE A 135 -8.37 5.69 -10.45
N TYR A 136 -7.06 5.57 -10.26
CA TYR A 136 -6.11 5.41 -11.37
C TYR A 136 -5.32 4.11 -11.25
N SER A 137 -5.25 3.38 -12.36
CA SER A 137 -4.56 2.10 -12.51
C SER A 137 -3.85 1.99 -13.87
N ARG A 138 -3.28 3.10 -14.35
CA ARG A 138 -2.56 3.14 -15.62
C ARG A 138 -1.30 2.30 -15.48
N SER A 139 -1.05 1.43 -16.46
CA SER A 139 0.10 0.52 -16.46
C SER A 139 0.15 -0.44 -15.25
N THR A 140 -0.97 -0.65 -14.55
CA THR A 140 -1.05 -1.71 -13.53
C THR A 140 -0.97 -3.08 -14.20
N THR A 141 -0.16 -3.99 -13.64
CA THR A 141 0.08 -5.33 -14.20
C THR A 141 -0.38 -6.41 -13.24
N PHE A 142 -1.16 -7.38 -13.73
CA PHE A 142 -1.51 -8.62 -13.02
C PHE A 142 -0.85 -9.79 -13.72
N LYS A 143 0.06 -10.51 -13.04
CA LYS A 143 0.78 -11.64 -13.63
C LYS A 143 0.01 -12.96 -13.56
N LYS A 144 -0.95 -13.05 -12.65
CA LYS A 144 -1.85 -14.20 -12.48
C LYS A 144 -3.30 -13.74 -12.47
N GLU A 145 -4.19 -14.64 -12.05
CA GLU A 145 -5.63 -14.40 -11.94
C GLU A 145 -5.93 -13.14 -11.12
N VAL A 146 -6.79 -12.29 -11.67
CA VAL A 146 -7.35 -11.12 -10.99
C VAL A 146 -8.87 -11.18 -11.04
N THR A 147 -9.50 -10.94 -9.90
CA THR A 147 -10.96 -10.84 -9.78
C THR A 147 -11.35 -9.43 -9.40
N PHE A 148 -12.26 -8.84 -10.18
CA PHE A 148 -12.99 -7.63 -9.83
C PHE A 148 -14.47 -7.98 -9.73
N GLU A 149 -15.05 -7.80 -8.55
CA GLU A 149 -16.44 -8.13 -8.26
C GLU A 149 -17.07 -6.99 -7.46
N ASP A 150 -18.26 -6.54 -7.83
CA ASP A 150 -19.04 -5.53 -7.11
C ASP A 150 -18.29 -4.22 -6.80
N GLY A 151 -17.28 -3.87 -7.61
CA GLY A 151 -16.51 -2.64 -7.44
C GLY A 151 -17.26 -1.38 -7.88
N ILE A 152 -17.23 -0.33 -7.06
CA ILE A 152 -17.84 0.97 -7.34
C ILE A 152 -16.75 2.05 -7.43
N PHE A 153 -16.61 2.65 -8.61
CA PHE A 153 -15.67 3.75 -8.86
C PHE A 153 -16.45 4.99 -9.27
N LYS A 154 -16.48 6.00 -8.40
CA LYS A 154 -17.25 7.22 -8.66
C LYS A 154 -16.47 8.18 -9.54
N LYS A 155 -17.17 8.86 -10.44
CA LYS A 155 -16.61 10.01 -11.15
C LYS A 155 -16.43 11.14 -10.14
N LYS A 156 -15.28 11.82 -10.17
CA LYS A 156 -15.10 13.07 -9.44
C LYS A 156 -15.94 14.15 -10.14
N ASP A 157 -16.92 14.70 -9.41
CA ASP A 157 -17.70 15.87 -9.83
C ASP A 157 -16.82 17.11 -9.99
#